data_AF-H9GBV3-F1
#
_entry.id   AF-H9GBV3-F1
#
_cell.length_a   1.000
_cell.length_b   1.000
_cell.length_c   1.000
_cell.angle_alpha   90.00
_cell.angle_beta   90.00
_cell.angle_gamma   90.00
#
_symmetry.space_group_name_H-M   'P 1'
#
loop_
_entity.id
_entity.type
_entity.pdbx_description
1 polymer ?
#
loop_
_entity_poly.entity_id
_entity_poly.type
_entity_poly.pdbx_seq_one_letter_code
_entity_poly.pdbx_strand_id
1 'polypeptide(L)'
;MCCGSSQISVPQNCVGSGSFTGVCLSVFSPPDDVLTKDAGECVICLEELLQGDTIARLPCLCIYHKSCIDSWFEVNRSCPEHPSD
;
A
#
# COMPACT_ATOMS: atom_id res chain seq x y z
N MET A 1 44.30 -7.87 0.83
CA MET A 1 45.10 -8.17 2.03
C MET A 1 44.22 -8.96 2.97
N CYS A 2 44.34 -10.29 2.91
CA CYS A 2 43.65 -11.21 3.80
C CYS A 2 44.46 -11.26 5.09
N CYS A 3 43.89 -10.81 6.20
CA CYS A 3 44.54 -10.98 7.50
C CYS A 3 43.99 -12.25 8.16
N GLY A 4 44.91 -13.12 8.60
CA GLY A 4 44.69 -14.02 9.73
C GLY A 4 44.19 -15.42 9.40
N SER A 5 45.13 -16.35 9.28
CA SER A 5 44.90 -17.78 9.43
C SER A 5 44.39 -18.10 10.85
N SER A 6 43.19 -18.68 10.96
CA SER A 6 42.86 -19.75 11.93
C SER A 6 41.51 -20.34 11.57
N GLN A 7 41.56 -21.52 10.97
CA GLN A 7 40.40 -22.34 10.66
C GLN A 7 39.85 -22.93 11.96
N ILE A 8 38.64 -22.52 12.36
CA ILE A 8 37.74 -23.39 13.10
C ILE A 8 36.31 -23.11 12.62
N SER A 9 35.84 -24.04 11.78
CA SER A 9 34.43 -24.36 11.55
C SER A 9 33.47 -23.20 11.23
N VAL A 10 33.59 -22.62 10.04
CA VAL A 10 32.41 -22.01 9.40
C VAL A 10 31.72 -23.12 8.60
N PRO A 11 30.44 -23.44 8.87
CA PRO A 11 29.75 -24.51 8.16
C PRO A 11 29.63 -24.17 6.67
N GLN A 12 29.69 -25.21 5.84
CA GLN A 12 29.65 -25.16 4.40
C GLN A 12 28.52 -24.26 3.87
N ASN A 13 28.88 -23.08 3.37
CA ASN A 13 28.08 -22.37 2.37
C ASN A 13 29.00 -21.49 1.51
N CYS A 14 29.90 -22.14 0.78
CA CYS A 14 30.47 -21.54 -0.42
C CYS A 14 29.64 -22.03 -1.60
N VAL A 15 28.50 -21.37 -1.87
CA VAL A 15 27.94 -21.39 -3.22
C VAL A 15 28.62 -20.26 -4.00
N GLY A 16 29.29 -20.65 -5.08
CA GLY A 16 29.96 -19.72 -5.98
C GLY A 16 28.98 -18.73 -6.60
N SER A 17 29.54 -17.57 -6.93
CA SER A 17 29.14 -16.65 -8.00
C SER A 17 27.77 -16.87 -8.62
N GLY A 18 26.78 -16.10 -8.18
CA GLY A 18 25.51 -15.95 -8.88
C GLY A 18 24.75 -14.79 -8.27
N SER A 19 24.62 -13.72 -9.03
CA SER A 19 23.81 -12.52 -8.81
C SER A 19 22.91 -12.55 -7.57
N PHE A 20 23.22 -11.69 -6.59
CA PHE A 20 22.33 -11.36 -5.49
C PHE A 20 21.11 -10.58 -6.01
N THR A 21 20.25 -11.19 -6.83
CA THR A 21 18.86 -10.72 -6.91
C THR A 21 18.12 -11.28 -5.71
N GLY A 22 18.62 -10.93 -4.52
CA GLY A 22 17.90 -11.01 -3.26
C GLY A 22 16.93 -9.84 -3.21
N VAL A 23 15.82 -9.99 -3.90
CA VAL A 23 14.62 -9.25 -3.57
C VAL A 23 13.58 -10.31 -3.25
N CYS A 24 13.46 -10.64 -1.96
CA CYS A 24 12.23 -11.18 -1.43
C CYS A 24 11.15 -10.17 -1.82
N LEU A 25 10.40 -10.46 -2.89
CA LEU A 25 9.29 -9.66 -3.35
C LEU A 25 8.10 -9.87 -2.38
N SER A 26 8.32 -9.54 -1.12
CA SER A 26 7.36 -9.62 -0.03
C SER A 26 7.10 -8.21 0.53
N VAL A 27 6.99 -7.22 -0.36
CA VAL A 27 6.38 -5.93 -0.06
C VAL A 27 5.64 -5.44 -1.32
N PHE A 28 4.62 -6.17 -1.74
CA PHE A 28 3.54 -5.57 -2.53
C PHE A 28 2.27 -5.64 -1.72
N SER A 29 2.20 -4.81 -0.68
CA SER A 29 0.92 -4.48 -0.08
C SER A 29 1.07 -3.17 0.67
N PRO A 30 0.41 -2.10 0.23
CA PRO A 30 -0.33 -1.26 1.13
C PRO A 30 -1.78 -1.81 1.17
N PRO A 31 -2.15 -2.68 2.12
CA PRO A 31 -3.55 -2.97 2.39
C PRO A 31 -4.15 -1.86 3.28
N ASP A 32 -3.77 -0.60 3.06
CA ASP A 32 -4.22 0.55 3.83
C ASP A 32 -5.37 1.32 3.13
N ASP A 33 -5.76 0.87 1.93
CA ASP A 33 -6.98 1.31 1.24
C ASP A 33 -8.19 0.42 1.61
N VAL A 34 -8.06 -0.53 2.54
CA VAL A 34 -9.18 -1.37 2.97
C VAL A 34 -9.64 -0.93 4.35
N LEU A 35 -10.93 -0.66 4.45
CA LEU A 35 -11.52 -0.15 5.66
C LEU A 35 -11.49 -1.21 6.78
N THR A 36 -10.86 -0.90 7.93
CA THR A 36 -10.72 -1.86 9.05
C THR A 36 -11.91 -1.87 10.00
N LYS A 37 -12.85 -0.94 9.84
CA LYS A 37 -14.11 -0.79 10.61
C LYS A 37 -15.09 0.00 9.77
N ASP A 38 -16.38 -0.20 9.92
CA ASP A 38 -17.40 0.66 9.31
C ASP A 38 -17.08 2.16 9.50
N ALA A 39 -17.28 2.95 8.44
CA ALA A 39 -16.91 4.37 8.42
C ALA A 39 -17.92 5.22 7.65
N GLY A 40 -19.01 5.62 8.29
CA GLY A 40 -19.96 6.56 7.68
C GLY A 40 -20.52 6.08 6.33
N GLU A 41 -20.90 7.03 5.48
CA GLU A 41 -21.48 6.77 4.15
C GLU A 41 -20.66 7.44 3.05
N CYS A 42 -20.59 6.82 1.88
CA CYS A 42 -19.96 7.40 0.71
C CYS A 42 -20.93 8.39 0.04
N VAL A 43 -20.64 9.69 0.04
CA VAL A 43 -21.54 10.71 -0.53
C VAL A 43 -21.72 10.62 -2.06
N ILE A 44 -20.90 9.81 -2.75
CA ILE A 44 -20.94 9.65 -4.21
C ILE A 44 -21.99 8.61 -4.61
N CYS A 45 -22.01 7.45 -3.95
CA CYS A 45 -22.99 6.39 -4.21
C CYS A 45 -24.12 6.31 -3.16
N LEU A 46 -24.01 7.05 -2.05
CA LEU A 46 -24.93 7.05 -0.91
C LEU A 46 -25.07 5.67 -0.23
N GLU A 47 -24.00 4.87 -0.27
CA GLU A 47 -23.92 3.56 0.39
C GLU A 47 -23.03 3.61 1.63
N GLU A 48 -23.31 2.76 2.60
CA GLU A 48 -22.51 2.62 3.82
C GLU A 48 -21.14 2.02 3.51
N LEU A 49 -20.09 2.63 4.07
CA LEU A 49 -18.71 2.15 3.95
C LEU A 49 -18.47 1.09 5.01
N LEU A 50 -18.37 -0.17 4.61
CA LEU A 50 -18.25 -1.30 5.53
C LEU A 50 -16.81 -1.80 5.66
N GLN A 51 -16.54 -2.51 6.75
CA GLN A 51 -15.25 -3.16 6.95
C GLN A 51 -14.97 -4.14 5.79
N GLY A 52 -13.78 -4.01 5.19
CA GLY A 52 -13.38 -4.81 4.04
C GLY A 52 -13.59 -4.11 2.71
N ASP A 53 -14.32 -2.98 2.67
CA ASP A 53 -14.46 -2.21 1.45
C ASP A 53 -13.19 -1.45 1.08
N THR A 54 -12.96 -1.32 -0.22
CA THR A 54 -11.84 -0.56 -0.74
C THR A 54 -12.20 0.91 -0.82
N ILE A 55 -11.55 1.70 0.03
CA ILE A 55 -11.77 3.12 0.20
C ILE A 55 -10.55 3.92 -0.26
N ALA A 56 -10.76 5.19 -0.48
CA ALA A 56 -9.73 6.16 -0.77
C ALA A 56 -9.95 7.37 0.12
N ARG A 57 -8.86 7.85 0.73
CA ARG A 57 -8.87 9.00 1.64
C ARG A 57 -8.14 10.16 0.99
N LEU A 58 -8.85 11.28 0.83
CA LEU A 58 -8.28 12.51 0.29
C LEU A 58 -7.50 13.29 1.36
N PRO A 59 -6.64 14.25 0.98
CA PRO A 59 -5.93 15.10 1.93
C PRO A 59 -6.86 15.95 2.82
N CYS A 60 -8.09 16.24 2.36
CA CYS A 60 -9.16 16.86 3.16
C CYS A 60 -9.79 15.92 4.20
N LEU A 61 -9.25 14.70 4.37
CA LEU A 61 -9.70 13.64 5.27
C LEU A 61 -11.05 13.00 4.92
N CYS A 62 -11.71 13.43 3.85
CA CYS A 62 -12.91 12.77 3.32
C CYS A 62 -12.59 11.37 2.79
N ILE A 63 -13.49 10.43 3.06
CA ILE A 63 -13.36 9.01 2.71
C ILE A 63 -14.46 8.66 1.71
N TYR A 64 -14.09 7.96 0.64
CA TYR A 64 -15.02 7.48 -0.38
C TYR A 64 -14.62 6.07 -0.83
N HIS A 65 -15.51 5.35 -1.50
CA HIS A 65 -15.11 4.15 -2.22
C HIS A 65 -14.08 4.50 -3.29
N LYS A 66 -13.04 3.67 -3.41
CA LYS A 66 -11.97 3.84 -4.42
C LYS A 66 -12.57 3.99 -5.82
N SER A 67 -13.47 3.08 -6.19
CA SER A 67 -14.19 3.13 -7.47
C SER A 67 -15.01 4.40 -7.67
N CYS A 68 -15.65 4.91 -6.61
CA CYS A 68 -16.49 6.10 -6.71
C CYS A 68 -15.65 7.36 -6.90
N ILE A 69 -14.55 7.51 -6.15
CA ILE A 69 -13.69 8.68 -6.26
C ILE A 69 -12.88 8.68 -7.56
N ASP A 70 -12.46 7.51 -8.04
CA ASP A 70 -11.78 7.37 -9.34
C ASP A 70 -12.69 7.89 -10.47
N SER A 71 -13.95 7.42 -10.54
CA SER A 71 -14.92 7.91 -11.53
C SER A 71 -15.23 9.40 -11.37
N TRP A 72 -15.25 9.92 -10.14
CA TRP A 72 -15.46 11.35 -9.91
C TRP A 72 -14.31 12.20 -10.47
N PHE A 73 -13.06 11.77 -10.27
CA PHE A 73 -11.88 12.46 -10.78
C PHE A 73 -11.73 12.45 -12.31
N GLU A 74 -12.46 11.60 -13.01
CA GLU A 74 -12.59 11.67 -14.47
C GLU A 74 -13.36 12.93 -14.93
N VAL A 75 -14.32 13.39 -14.11
CA VAL A 75 -15.18 14.53 -14.42
C VAL A 75 -14.69 15.81 -13.72
N ASN A 76 -14.38 15.72 -12.43
CA ASN A 76 -13.94 16.85 -11.61
C ASN A 76 -12.87 16.40 -10.62
N ARG A 77 -11.67 16.98 -10.70
CA ARG A 77 -10.52 16.64 -9.85
C ARG A 77 -10.54 17.30 -8.47
N SER A 78 -11.67 17.85 -8.06
CA SER A 78 -11.87 18.49 -6.76
C SER A 78 -12.71 17.62 -5.85
N CYS A 79 -12.54 17.78 -4.53
CA CYS A 79 -13.36 17.07 -3.55
C CYS A 79 -14.83 17.48 -3.68
N PRO A 80 -15.80 16.53 -3.69
CA PRO A 80 -17.22 16.84 -3.80
C PRO A 80 -17.76 17.60 -2.58
N GLU A 81 -17.17 17.37 -1.40
CA GLU A 81 -17.55 18.05 -0.14
C GLU A 81 -16.87 19.40 0.04
N HIS A 82 -15.67 19.59 -0.56
CA HIS A 82 -14.84 20.78 -0.38
C HIS A 82 -14.32 21.28 -1.75
N PRO A 83 -15.14 22.01 -2.53
CA PRO A 83 -14.77 22.47 -3.87
C PRO A 83 -13.81 23.68 -3.90
N SER A 84 -13.18 24.06 -2.78
CA SER A 84 -12.43 25.33 -2.65
C SER A 84 -11.01 25.22 -2.07
N ASP A 85 -10.38 24.04 -2.15
CA ASP A 85 -8.91 23.93 -1.95
C ASP A 85 -8.19 24.01 -3.31
#